data_AF-A0A1G3A778-F1
#
_entry.id   AF-A0A1G3A778-F1
#
_cell.length_a   1.000
_cell.length_b   1.000
_cell.length_c   1.000
_cell.angle_alpha   90.00
_cell.angle_beta   90.00
_cell.angle_gamma   90.00
#
_symmetry.space_group_name_H-M   'P 1'
#
loop_
_entity.id
_entity.type
_entity.pdbx_description
1 polymer ?
#
loop_
_entity_poly.entity_id
_entity_poly.type
_entity_poly.pdbx_seq_one_letter_code
_entity_poly.pdbx_strand_id
1 'polypeptide(L)'
;MENSVLRRWPSRLSAGLAALAVLASSRAAVGYTPQSPEVQQVIARAIQYLQKESGTDGRLGAQALVGMALLKQGESPGHPTVVQAATTIQTTVQRAAGDPAKLQIDNEIYSTALSVVFLAMLDPNRYGSEIETLLDSLRLKQKPAGAWGYPTGHNLGASCDTSMTQNVVLCFWEATQAGFRIPVEMMDAVTIWLLRTQDPGGGFGYQGRVSQDFTLIPQVEIRQSLTAAGLGSLYILSDLLRLDKPAREEDGLPPALKEVKKDPSESKSRVDPRLVHQALARGLGWMQAHYTINQGQSNFYYLYALERYHSFREAAEGRAEAEPQWYSDGVALLKDTQEQDGSWKSTREGPVPSAAFALLFLLRSTKKSIERQRSFGDGTLIVGRGLPRHTAGLTVLRGNVVSKPELGSLDKVLAALDDATSPDQAEALEVLAELPLDEAGDLVSKHAKKLQELAGSASPEARLAAVRALGKKRDLNHVPTLIYALTDPDPVIVREARDGLRRISRKFQGFGLSDNPTELELHAAIRKWQAWYLAVRPDAEWED
;
A
#
# COMPACT_ATOMS: atom_id res chain seq x y z
N MET A 1 -49.61 -59.66 53.10
CA MET A 1 -48.56 -58.63 53.11
C MET A 1 -48.25 -58.30 51.66
N GLU A 2 -48.69 -57.09 51.29
CA GLU A 2 -48.56 -56.30 50.05
C GLU A 2 -48.04 -57.01 48.78
N ASN A 3 -48.90 -57.43 47.85
CA ASN A 3 -49.52 -56.68 46.72
C ASN A 3 -48.49 -55.94 45.83
N SER A 4 -48.45 -56.01 44.50
CA SER A 4 -49.11 -56.77 43.41
C SER A 4 -48.54 -56.14 42.10
N VAL A 5 -48.25 -56.85 40.99
CA VAL A 5 -49.03 -56.94 39.72
C VAL A 5 -47.98 -57.13 38.60
N LEU A 6 -47.83 -58.34 38.01
CA LEU A 6 -48.28 -58.78 36.66
C LEU A 6 -47.66 -58.02 35.48
N ARG A 7 -46.83 -58.62 34.61
CA ARG A 7 -47.02 -59.68 33.57
C ARG A 7 -47.38 -59.14 32.16
N ARG A 8 -46.66 -59.70 31.17
CA ARG A 8 -47.03 -59.97 29.74
C ARG A 8 -46.89 -58.81 28.75
N TRP A 9 -46.04 -58.92 27.72
CA TRP A 9 -46.15 -59.63 26.42
C TRP A 9 -46.95 -58.85 25.34
N PRO A 10 -46.66 -59.08 24.03
CA PRO A 10 -46.43 -58.01 23.06
C PRO A 10 -47.56 -57.86 22.01
N SER A 11 -47.42 -56.83 21.16
CA SER A 11 -47.64 -56.81 19.70
C SER A 11 -48.55 -55.69 19.14
N ARG A 12 -48.12 -55.21 17.95
CA ARG A 12 -48.84 -54.41 16.92
C ARG A 12 -48.84 -52.89 17.18
N LEU A 13 -48.64 -51.97 16.23
CA LEU A 13 -48.76 -51.93 14.77
C LEU A 13 -47.85 -50.81 14.20
N SER A 14 -47.35 -51.07 12.98
CA SER A 14 -47.22 -50.20 11.80
C SER A 14 -47.19 -48.66 11.88
N ALA A 15 -46.30 -48.14 11.03
CA ALA A 15 -46.35 -46.89 10.26
C ALA A 15 -45.77 -45.62 10.90
N GLY A 16 -44.81 -45.02 10.19
CA GLY A 16 -44.34 -43.66 10.45
C GLY A 16 -42.92 -43.42 9.97
N LEU A 17 -42.75 -43.13 8.69
CA LEU A 17 -41.57 -42.46 8.15
C LEU A 17 -41.25 -41.22 9.00
N ALA A 18 -40.14 -41.26 9.73
CA ALA A 18 -39.45 -40.07 10.21
C ALA A 18 -37.95 -40.34 10.15
N ALA A 19 -37.43 -40.45 8.92
CA ALA A 19 -36.05 -40.11 8.67
C ALA A 19 -35.91 -38.61 8.93
N LEU A 20 -35.73 -38.25 10.21
CA LEU A 20 -35.24 -36.94 10.61
C LEU A 20 -33.81 -36.87 10.10
N ALA A 21 -33.68 -36.40 8.86
CA ALA A 21 -32.47 -35.80 8.37
C ALA A 21 -32.12 -34.69 9.37
N VAL A 22 -31.20 -34.98 10.27
CA VAL A 22 -30.40 -33.96 10.94
C VAL A 22 -29.56 -33.35 9.83
N LEU A 23 -30.17 -32.44 9.07
CA LEU A 23 -29.47 -31.37 8.40
C LEU A 23 -28.89 -30.54 9.54
N ALA A 24 -27.74 -31.00 10.06
CA ALA A 24 -26.78 -30.09 10.62
C ALA A 24 -26.52 -29.08 9.51
N SER A 25 -27.15 -27.91 9.62
CA SER A 25 -26.74 -26.72 8.90
C SER A 25 -25.32 -26.43 9.35
N SER A 26 -24.35 -27.14 8.80
CA SER A 26 -23.03 -26.56 8.57
C SER A 26 -23.33 -25.33 7.74
N ARG A 27 -23.47 -24.17 8.40
CA ARG A 27 -23.20 -22.90 7.73
C ARG A 27 -21.84 -23.15 7.09
N ALA A 28 -21.79 -23.33 5.78
CA ALA A 28 -20.55 -23.22 5.06
C ALA A 28 -19.94 -21.91 5.56
N ALA A 29 -18.76 -21.97 6.17
CA ALA A 29 -18.06 -20.77 6.56
C ALA A 29 -17.90 -19.96 5.27
N VAL A 30 -18.67 -18.87 5.16
CA VAL A 30 -18.58 -18.01 3.99
C VAL A 30 -17.23 -17.34 4.10
N GLY A 31 -16.26 -17.82 3.33
CA GLY A 31 -14.98 -17.16 3.17
C GLY A 31 -15.21 -15.83 2.47
N TYR A 32 -14.73 -14.75 3.08
CA TYR A 32 -14.78 -13.43 2.47
C TYR A 32 -13.41 -13.05 1.94
N THR A 33 -13.41 -12.30 0.84
CA THR A 33 -12.25 -11.58 0.33
C THR A 33 -12.60 -10.10 0.23
N PRO A 34 -11.61 -9.18 0.10
CA PRO A 34 -11.91 -7.78 -0.19
C PRO A 34 -12.82 -7.60 -1.40
N GLN A 35 -12.79 -8.52 -2.38
CA GLN A 35 -13.58 -8.47 -3.61
C GLN A 35 -14.99 -9.03 -3.47
N SER A 36 -15.33 -9.69 -2.35
CA SER A 36 -16.68 -10.21 -2.13
C SER A 36 -17.73 -9.09 -2.24
N PRO A 37 -18.86 -9.29 -2.94
CA PRO A 37 -19.88 -8.27 -3.14
C PRO A 37 -20.39 -7.65 -1.83
N GLU A 38 -20.58 -8.46 -0.80
CA GLU A 38 -21.02 -8.01 0.51
C GLU A 38 -19.98 -7.14 1.21
N VAL A 39 -18.68 -7.42 0.99
CA VAL A 39 -17.57 -6.61 1.53
C VAL A 39 -17.53 -5.26 0.81
N GLN A 40 -17.66 -5.26 -0.51
CA GLN A 40 -17.71 -4.04 -1.31
C GLN A 40 -18.88 -3.12 -0.93
N GLN A 41 -20.04 -3.67 -0.56
CA GLN A 41 -21.18 -2.88 -0.08
C GLN A 41 -20.88 -2.17 1.27
N VAL A 42 -20.22 -2.86 2.20
CA VAL A 42 -19.82 -2.28 3.50
C VAL A 42 -18.78 -1.18 3.29
N ILE A 43 -17.80 -1.43 2.43
CA ILE A 43 -16.77 -0.47 2.02
C ILE A 43 -17.41 0.78 1.43
N ALA A 44 -18.32 0.62 0.46
CA ALA A 44 -18.98 1.74 -0.21
C ALA A 44 -19.73 2.66 0.78
N ARG A 45 -20.45 2.07 1.73
CA ARG A 45 -21.14 2.83 2.78
C ARG A 45 -20.17 3.57 3.71
N ALA A 46 -19.06 2.95 4.08
CA ALA A 46 -18.04 3.58 4.91
C ALA A 46 -17.40 4.79 4.21
N ILE A 47 -17.11 4.67 2.91
CA ILE A 47 -16.58 5.76 2.09
C ILE A 47 -17.59 6.91 2.01
N GLN A 48 -18.86 6.61 1.75
CA GLN A 48 -19.93 7.63 1.74
C GLN A 48 -20.05 8.36 3.08
N TYR A 49 -19.84 7.69 4.21
CA TYR A 49 -19.79 8.34 5.52
C TYR A 49 -18.58 9.27 5.64
N LEU A 50 -17.38 8.80 5.29
CA LEU A 50 -16.12 9.55 5.40
C LEU A 50 -16.03 10.76 4.46
N GLN A 51 -16.83 10.79 3.39
CA GLN A 51 -16.92 11.92 2.46
C GLN A 51 -17.91 13.01 2.90
N LYS A 52 -18.75 12.76 3.91
CA LYS A 52 -19.70 13.76 4.46
C LYS A 52 -19.02 14.65 5.49
N GLU A 53 -19.66 15.77 5.82
CA GLU A 53 -19.22 16.65 6.92
C GLU A 53 -19.16 15.90 8.27
N SER A 54 -20.12 14.99 8.52
CA SER A 54 -20.11 14.10 9.69
C SER A 54 -18.95 13.09 9.70
N GLY A 55 -18.25 12.95 8.58
CA GLY A 55 -17.04 12.17 8.38
C GLY A 55 -15.74 12.96 8.63
N THR A 56 -15.82 14.20 9.11
CA THR A 56 -14.65 15.04 9.41
C THR A 56 -14.20 14.94 10.86
N ASP A 57 -12.90 15.08 11.10
CA ASP A 57 -12.30 15.04 12.43
C ASP A 57 -11.22 16.13 12.53
N GLY A 58 -11.18 16.84 13.66
CA GLY A 58 -10.22 17.92 13.87
C GLY A 58 -8.79 17.45 14.15
N ARG A 59 -8.61 16.17 14.50
CA ARG A 59 -7.32 15.59 14.83
C ARG A 59 -6.52 15.31 13.58
N LEU A 60 -5.25 15.69 13.58
CA LEU A 60 -4.38 15.56 12.41
C LEU A 60 -4.24 14.10 11.95
N GLY A 61 -4.04 13.18 12.91
CA GLY A 61 -3.92 11.75 12.64
C GLY A 61 -5.19 11.11 12.08
N ALA A 62 -6.37 11.62 12.47
CA ALA A 62 -7.64 11.12 11.94
C ALA A 62 -7.82 11.54 10.47
N GLN A 63 -7.46 12.77 10.11
CA GLN A 63 -7.48 13.22 8.72
C GLN A 63 -6.52 12.42 7.86
N ALA A 64 -5.29 12.18 8.34
CA ALA A 64 -4.32 11.33 7.67
C ALA A 64 -4.87 9.90 7.48
N LEU A 65 -5.51 9.33 8.51
CA LEU A 65 -6.10 7.99 8.47
C LEU A 65 -7.22 7.88 7.42
N VAL A 66 -8.10 8.87 7.33
CA VAL A 66 -9.15 8.94 6.30
C VAL A 66 -8.53 9.06 4.92
N GLY A 67 -7.56 9.96 4.74
CA GLY A 67 -6.83 10.13 3.47
C GLY A 67 -6.18 8.82 3.01
N MET A 68 -5.53 8.08 3.92
CA MET A 68 -4.97 6.76 3.62
C MET A 68 -6.02 5.75 3.19
N ALA A 69 -7.17 5.71 3.88
CA ALA A 69 -8.22 4.76 3.56
C ALA A 69 -8.82 5.02 2.16
N LEU A 70 -8.99 6.29 1.78
CA LEU A 70 -9.42 6.68 0.44
C LEU A 70 -8.38 6.33 -0.64
N LEU A 71 -7.10 6.62 -0.41
CA LEU A 71 -6.03 6.23 -1.34
C LEU A 71 -5.95 4.71 -1.52
N LYS A 72 -6.14 3.93 -0.45
CA LYS A 72 -6.14 2.46 -0.48
C LYS A 72 -7.35 1.86 -1.19
N GLN A 73 -8.45 2.60 -1.25
CA GLN A 73 -9.59 2.25 -2.07
C GLN A 73 -9.32 2.49 -3.57
N GLY A 74 -8.40 3.38 -3.90
CA GLY A 74 -8.09 3.79 -5.28
C GLY A 74 -8.61 5.17 -5.64
N GLU A 75 -9.01 5.99 -4.65
CA GLU A 75 -9.35 7.40 -4.90
C GLU A 75 -8.12 8.17 -5.40
N SER A 76 -8.37 9.18 -6.24
CA SER A 76 -7.31 10.01 -6.83
C SER A 76 -6.54 10.80 -5.75
N PRO A 77 -5.22 11.03 -5.92
CA PRO A 77 -4.46 12.00 -5.12
C PRO A 77 -5.07 13.42 -5.08
N GLY A 78 -5.87 13.78 -6.10
CA GLY A 78 -6.60 15.04 -6.18
C GLY A 78 -7.94 15.06 -5.44
N HIS A 79 -8.35 13.96 -4.78
CA HIS A 79 -9.62 13.90 -4.06
C HIS A 79 -9.65 14.97 -2.94
N PRO A 80 -10.75 15.74 -2.77
CA PRO A 80 -10.79 16.88 -1.85
C PRO A 80 -10.36 16.53 -0.41
N THR A 81 -10.85 15.43 0.15
CA THR A 81 -10.46 14.96 1.50
C THR A 81 -8.98 14.60 1.62
N VAL A 82 -8.38 14.03 0.56
CA VAL A 82 -6.95 13.69 0.52
C VAL A 82 -6.10 14.97 0.47
N VAL A 83 -6.47 15.89 -0.41
CA VAL A 83 -5.80 17.20 -0.53
C VAL A 83 -5.93 18.00 0.77
N GLN A 84 -7.11 17.98 1.40
CA GLN A 84 -7.33 18.66 2.68
C GLN A 84 -6.43 18.09 3.78
N ALA A 85 -6.39 16.76 3.94
CA ALA A 85 -5.52 16.12 4.93
C ALA A 85 -4.03 16.51 4.72
N ALA A 86 -3.55 16.46 3.48
CA ALA A 86 -2.18 16.83 3.15
C ALA A 86 -1.90 18.32 3.44
N THR A 87 -2.85 19.20 3.10
CA THR A 87 -2.76 20.65 3.35
C THR A 87 -2.71 20.96 4.84
N THR A 88 -3.51 20.26 5.67
CA THR A 88 -3.49 20.43 7.13
C THR A 88 -2.14 20.03 7.72
N ILE A 89 -1.56 18.91 7.26
CA ILE A 89 -0.23 18.45 7.70
C ILE A 89 0.84 19.46 7.30
N GLN A 90 0.84 19.89 6.03
CA GLN A 90 1.77 20.89 5.53
C GLN A 90 1.67 22.20 6.32
N THR A 91 0.45 22.69 6.58
CA THR A 91 0.23 23.91 7.39
C THR A 91 0.77 23.76 8.81
N THR A 92 0.61 22.58 9.41
CA THR A 92 1.14 22.28 10.75
C THR A 92 2.67 22.34 10.78
N VAL A 93 3.34 21.75 9.79
CA VAL A 93 4.80 21.81 9.65
C VAL A 93 5.29 23.25 9.38
N GLN A 94 4.58 23.98 8.52
CA GLN A 94 4.89 25.38 8.21
C GLN A 94 4.77 26.31 9.43
N ARG A 95 3.77 26.11 10.29
CA ARG A 95 3.62 26.87 11.55
C ARG A 95 4.78 26.64 12.52
N ALA A 96 5.39 25.46 12.48
CA ALA A 96 6.61 25.18 13.23
C ALA A 96 7.88 25.69 12.53
N ALA A 97 7.75 26.35 11.37
CA ALA A 97 8.85 26.79 10.52
C ALA A 97 9.84 25.66 10.16
N GLY A 98 9.33 24.44 9.99
CA GLY A 98 10.15 23.25 9.74
C GLY A 98 10.98 22.78 10.95
N ASP A 99 10.78 23.34 12.15
CA ASP A 99 11.47 22.93 13.36
C ASP A 99 10.74 21.75 14.03
N PRO A 100 11.31 20.54 14.04
CA PRO A 100 10.65 19.36 14.61
C PRO A 100 10.36 19.49 16.12
N ALA A 101 11.11 20.32 16.85
CA ALA A 101 10.91 20.56 18.28
C ALA A 101 9.73 21.51 18.55
N LYS A 102 9.30 22.30 17.56
CA LYS A 102 8.20 23.27 17.69
C LYS A 102 6.86 22.76 17.16
N LEU A 103 6.80 21.54 16.61
CA LEU A 103 5.56 20.94 16.16
C LEU A 103 4.56 20.82 17.31
N GLN A 104 3.36 21.37 17.10
CA GLN A 104 2.23 21.24 18.01
C GLN A 104 1.18 20.37 17.35
N ILE A 105 1.16 19.09 17.72
CA ILE A 105 0.31 18.08 17.11
C ILE A 105 -0.51 17.40 18.22
N ASP A 106 -1.82 17.31 18.02
CA ASP A 106 -2.71 16.57 18.92
C ASP A 106 -2.41 15.05 18.85
N ASN A 107 -2.58 14.32 19.96
CA ASN A 107 -2.24 12.89 20.02
C ASN A 107 -0.86 12.59 19.42
N GLU A 108 0.10 13.46 19.77
CA GLU A 108 1.32 13.76 19.04
C GLU A 108 1.97 12.57 18.34
N ILE A 109 2.23 11.46 19.05
CA ILE A 109 2.89 10.29 18.46
C ILE A 109 2.03 9.61 17.39
N TYR A 110 0.73 9.40 17.64
CA TYR A 110 -0.18 8.79 16.67
C TYR A 110 -0.32 9.67 15.44
N SER A 111 -0.64 10.93 15.65
CA SER A 111 -0.90 11.86 14.56
C SER A 111 0.35 12.11 13.71
N THR A 112 1.52 12.22 14.34
CA THR A 112 2.79 12.39 13.61
C THR A 112 3.09 11.15 12.78
N ALA A 113 3.01 9.95 13.36
CA ALA A 113 3.31 8.72 12.65
C ALA A 113 2.33 8.44 11.49
N LEU A 114 1.02 8.60 11.72
CA LEU A 114 0.01 8.42 10.67
C LEU A 114 0.13 9.47 9.56
N SER A 115 0.55 10.69 9.88
CA SER A 115 0.82 11.72 8.87
C SER A 115 1.98 11.34 7.95
N VAL A 116 3.07 10.77 8.50
CA VAL A 116 4.19 10.28 7.68
C VAL A 116 3.73 9.14 6.77
N VAL A 117 3.04 8.14 7.32
CA VAL A 117 2.49 7.00 6.54
C VAL A 117 1.63 7.53 5.39
N PHE A 118 0.73 8.48 5.66
CA PHE A 118 -0.13 9.08 4.65
C PHE A 118 0.64 9.83 3.55
N LEU A 119 1.54 10.74 3.91
CA LEU A 119 2.31 11.53 2.94
C LEU A 119 3.24 10.66 2.09
N ALA A 120 3.87 9.66 2.71
CA ALA A 120 4.72 8.69 2.02
C ALA A 120 3.94 7.86 1.00
N MET A 121 2.68 7.51 1.30
CA MET A 121 1.80 6.83 0.36
C MET A 121 1.25 7.73 -0.75
N LEU A 122 1.05 9.02 -0.45
CA LEU A 122 0.44 10.00 -1.34
C LEU A 122 1.42 10.46 -2.42
N ASP A 123 2.51 11.13 -2.03
CA ASP A 123 3.53 11.67 -2.94
C ASP A 123 4.80 12.04 -2.15
N PRO A 124 5.73 11.09 -1.95
CA PRO A 124 6.91 11.32 -1.13
C PRO A 124 7.88 12.35 -1.73
N ASN A 125 7.85 12.56 -3.05
CA ASN A 125 8.68 13.57 -3.71
C ASN A 125 8.16 14.98 -3.42
N ARG A 126 6.83 15.15 -3.47
CA ARG A 126 6.20 16.44 -3.18
C ARG A 126 6.28 16.82 -1.71
N TYR A 127 6.14 15.86 -0.79
CA TYR A 127 6.04 16.11 0.66
C TYR A 127 7.30 15.72 1.44
N GLY A 128 8.46 15.62 0.77
CA GLY A 128 9.69 15.15 1.39
C GLY A 128 10.10 15.95 2.61
N SER A 129 10.00 17.27 2.56
CA SER A 129 10.38 18.15 3.68
C SER A 129 9.49 17.96 4.91
N GLU A 130 8.20 17.75 4.70
CA GLU A 130 7.22 17.49 5.74
C GLU A 130 7.46 16.11 6.35
N ILE A 131 7.72 15.09 5.52
CA ILE A 131 8.04 13.74 5.97
C ILE A 131 9.30 13.75 6.85
N GLU A 132 10.39 14.38 6.41
CA GLU A 132 11.63 14.49 7.18
C GLU A 132 11.41 15.20 8.51
N THR A 133 10.71 16.34 8.51
CA THR A 133 10.44 17.10 9.74
C THR A 133 9.62 16.28 10.75
N LEU A 134 8.62 15.53 10.28
CA LEU A 134 7.81 14.67 11.13
C LEU A 134 8.60 13.46 11.65
N LEU A 135 9.49 12.87 10.83
CA LEU A 135 10.39 11.79 11.24
C LEU A 135 11.39 12.27 12.31
N ASP A 136 11.97 13.46 12.13
CA ASP A 136 12.88 14.05 13.11
C ASP A 136 12.18 14.36 14.43
N SER A 137 10.91 14.77 14.38
CA SER A 137 10.08 14.93 15.58
C SER A 137 9.89 13.61 16.33
N LEU A 138 9.62 12.51 15.62
CA LEU A 138 9.55 11.18 16.23
C LEU A 138 10.89 10.77 16.83
N ARG A 139 12.01 11.08 16.15
CA ARG A 139 13.36 10.83 16.65
C ARG A 139 13.65 11.58 17.95
N LEU A 140 13.33 12.87 18.01
CA LEU A 140 13.50 13.68 19.23
C LEU A 140 12.68 13.17 20.41
N LYS A 141 11.56 12.49 20.13
CA LYS A 141 10.61 12.00 21.13
C LYS A 141 10.79 10.53 21.49
N GLN A 142 11.75 9.84 20.89
CA GLN A 142 12.09 8.48 21.30
C GLN A 142 12.69 8.53 22.71
N LYS A 143 12.08 7.79 23.64
CA LYS A 143 12.49 7.83 25.04
C LYS A 143 13.77 7.01 25.28
N PRO A 144 14.49 7.22 26.39
CA PRO A 144 15.67 6.42 26.73
C PRO A 144 15.43 4.90 26.78
N ALA A 145 14.19 4.48 27.06
CA ALA A 145 13.81 3.06 27.02
C ALA A 145 13.76 2.47 25.60
N GLY A 146 13.76 3.31 24.56
CA GLY A 146 13.82 2.92 23.15
C GLY A 146 12.51 3.01 22.37
N ALA A 147 11.40 3.35 23.02
CA ALA A 147 10.08 3.40 22.42
C ALA A 147 9.38 4.75 22.68
N TRP A 148 8.10 4.87 22.29
CA TRP A 148 7.32 6.10 22.43
C TRP A 148 6.19 5.94 23.45
N GLY A 149 5.74 7.07 23.99
CA GLY A 149 4.64 7.14 24.95
C GLY A 149 4.28 8.58 25.22
N TYR A 150 3.49 8.81 26.27
CA TYR A 150 3.04 10.15 26.67
C TYR A 150 4.19 11.13 26.94
N PRO A 151 4.00 12.44 26.71
CA PRO A 151 5.05 13.44 26.89
C PRO A 151 5.49 13.58 28.36
N THR A 152 6.67 14.18 28.55
CA THR A 152 7.19 14.56 29.87
C THR A 152 6.18 15.46 30.60
N GLY A 153 5.91 15.16 31.87
CA GLY A 153 4.88 15.86 32.68
C GLY A 153 3.52 15.16 32.73
N HIS A 154 3.26 14.19 31.84
CA HIS A 154 2.12 13.28 31.98
C HIS A 154 2.39 12.25 33.10
N ASN A 155 1.36 11.74 33.77
CA ASN A 155 1.52 10.73 34.83
C ASN A 155 2.12 9.40 34.32
N LEU A 156 1.94 9.11 33.03
CA LEU A 156 2.57 8.00 32.29
C LEU A 156 3.79 8.47 31.46
N GLY A 157 4.33 9.65 31.75
CA GLY A 157 5.43 10.25 30.99
C GLY A 157 6.78 9.55 31.18
N ALA A 158 6.94 8.70 32.20
CA ALA A 158 8.15 7.93 32.42
C ALA A 158 8.21 6.61 31.61
N SER A 159 7.05 6.09 31.18
CA SER A 159 6.93 4.82 30.46
C SER A 159 6.74 5.01 28.95
N CYS A 160 6.92 3.93 28.21
CA CYS A 160 6.52 3.81 26.80
C CYS A 160 5.30 2.90 26.70
N ASP A 161 4.54 3.04 25.62
CA ASP A 161 3.38 2.20 25.36
C ASP A 161 3.39 1.57 23.97
N THR A 162 2.86 0.34 23.92
CA THR A 162 2.86 -0.51 22.72
C THR A 162 1.98 0.10 21.62
N SER A 163 0.94 0.84 22.02
CA SER A 163 -0.10 1.34 21.14
C SER A 163 0.38 2.51 20.26
N MET A 164 1.11 3.47 20.86
CA MET A 164 1.80 4.55 20.16
C MET A 164 2.97 3.99 19.33
N THR A 165 3.78 3.13 19.95
CA THR A 165 5.00 2.57 19.35
C THR A 165 4.72 1.83 18.04
N GLN A 166 3.63 1.05 17.96
CA GLN A 166 3.34 0.31 16.73
C GLN A 166 3.07 1.18 15.50
N ASN A 167 2.55 2.41 15.70
CA ASN A 167 2.30 3.33 14.59
C ASN A 167 3.62 3.97 14.12
N VAL A 168 4.54 4.24 15.04
CA VAL A 168 5.89 4.70 14.70
C VAL A 168 6.65 3.62 13.92
N VAL A 169 6.52 2.35 14.31
CA VAL A 169 7.14 1.24 13.57
C VAL A 169 6.52 1.06 12.17
N LEU A 170 5.20 1.21 12.02
CA LEU A 170 4.57 1.25 10.69
C LEU A 170 5.11 2.44 9.85
N CYS A 171 5.24 3.61 10.47
CA CYS A 171 5.83 4.79 9.85
C CYS A 171 7.26 4.51 9.35
N PHE A 172 8.11 3.84 10.13
CA PHE A 172 9.45 3.45 9.68
C PHE A 172 9.41 2.59 8.43
N TRP A 173 8.50 1.63 8.37
CA TRP A 173 8.37 0.76 7.22
C TRP A 173 7.97 1.55 5.98
N GLU A 174 6.86 2.28 6.02
CA GLU A 174 6.37 3.05 4.86
C GLU A 174 7.36 4.13 4.43
N ALA A 175 7.99 4.85 5.37
CA ALA A 175 9.02 5.85 5.06
C ALA A 175 10.25 5.20 4.39
N THR A 176 10.70 4.05 4.89
CA THR A 176 11.80 3.30 4.25
C THR A 176 11.41 2.86 2.84
N GLN A 177 10.17 2.39 2.64
CA GLN A 177 9.69 2.01 1.31
C GLN A 177 9.61 3.21 0.36
N ALA A 178 9.37 4.41 0.89
CA ALA A 178 9.36 5.67 0.14
C ALA A 178 10.76 6.29 -0.06
N GLY A 179 11.84 5.62 0.38
CA GLY A 179 13.22 6.05 0.19
C GLY A 179 13.82 6.91 1.30
N PHE A 180 13.09 7.13 2.40
CA PHE A 180 13.61 7.87 3.57
C PHE A 180 14.44 6.95 4.46
N ARG A 181 15.55 7.48 4.98
CA ARG A 181 16.44 6.72 5.86
C ARG A 181 15.98 6.78 7.31
N ILE A 182 15.72 5.63 7.91
CA ILE A 182 15.52 5.50 9.35
C ILE A 182 16.84 5.08 10.01
N PRO A 183 17.32 5.79 11.05
CA PRO A 183 18.53 5.37 11.77
C PRO A 183 18.39 3.98 12.39
N VAL A 184 19.40 3.12 12.20
CA VAL A 184 19.41 1.75 12.72
C VAL A 184 19.32 1.74 14.24
N GLU A 185 19.91 2.72 14.92
CA GLU A 185 19.86 2.85 16.38
C GLU A 185 18.42 3.07 16.88
N MET A 186 17.59 3.79 16.12
CA MET A 186 16.18 3.98 16.46
C MET A 186 15.41 2.66 16.36
N MET A 187 15.66 1.90 15.31
CA MET A 187 15.05 0.59 15.08
C MET A 187 15.51 -0.46 16.10
N ASP A 188 16.81 -0.48 16.42
CA ASP A 188 17.38 -1.34 17.45
C ASP A 188 16.77 -1.05 18.83
N ALA A 189 16.66 0.23 19.19
CA ALA A 189 16.15 0.63 20.49
C ALA A 189 14.68 0.20 20.69
N VAL A 190 13.81 0.37 19.69
CA VAL A 190 12.42 -0.09 19.79
C VAL A 190 12.32 -1.62 19.74
N THR A 191 13.18 -2.30 18.97
CA THR A 191 13.21 -3.77 18.94
C THR A 191 13.59 -4.33 20.31
N ILE A 192 14.65 -3.80 20.92
CA ILE A 192 15.08 -4.18 22.27
C ILE A 192 13.98 -3.89 23.30
N TRP A 193 13.29 -2.75 23.19
CA TRP A 193 12.18 -2.42 24.09
C TRP A 193 11.05 -3.46 23.99
N LEU A 194 10.62 -3.84 22.79
CA LEU A 194 9.62 -4.88 22.58
C LEU A 194 10.08 -6.22 23.19
N LEU A 195 11.33 -6.63 22.95
CA LEU A 195 11.88 -7.87 23.52
C LEU A 195 11.89 -7.87 25.05
N ARG A 196 12.15 -6.71 25.69
CA ARG A 196 12.22 -6.56 27.15
C ARG A 196 10.86 -6.30 27.81
N THR A 197 9.79 -6.14 27.03
CA THR A 197 8.44 -5.82 27.52
C THR A 197 7.38 -6.84 27.12
N GLN A 198 7.76 -7.92 26.44
CA GLN A 198 6.86 -9.05 26.23
C GLN A 198 6.57 -9.76 27.56
N ASP A 199 5.32 -10.11 27.81
CA ASP A 199 4.92 -10.93 28.95
C ASP A 199 5.50 -12.35 28.83
N PRO A 200 5.83 -13.05 29.93
CA PRO A 200 6.24 -14.46 29.89
C PRO A 200 5.25 -15.37 29.14
N GLY A 201 3.95 -15.04 29.16
CA GLY A 201 2.91 -15.73 28.39
C GLY A 201 2.92 -15.44 26.89
N GLY A 202 3.70 -14.46 26.42
CA GLY A 202 3.88 -14.10 25.01
C GLY A 202 3.08 -12.88 24.53
N GLY A 203 2.12 -12.40 25.33
CA GLY A 203 1.33 -11.21 25.04
C GLY A 203 2.08 -9.89 25.32
N PHE A 204 1.46 -8.77 24.95
CA PHE A 204 1.98 -7.44 25.24
C PHE A 204 0.97 -6.60 26.03
N GLY A 205 1.48 -5.85 27.01
CA GLY A 205 0.71 -4.90 27.81
C GLY A 205 0.66 -3.49 27.22
N TYR A 206 -0.10 -2.59 27.85
CA TYR A 206 -0.25 -1.21 27.36
C TYR A 206 1.02 -0.42 27.68
N GLN A 207 1.29 -0.21 28.97
CA GLN A 207 2.52 0.41 29.47
C GLN A 207 3.56 -0.69 29.76
N GLY A 208 4.55 -0.83 28.88
CA GLY A 208 5.54 -1.90 28.98
C GLY A 208 6.43 -1.73 30.22
N ARG A 209 6.43 -2.73 31.11
CA ARG A 209 7.41 -2.83 32.20
C ARG A 209 8.68 -3.41 31.64
N VAL A 210 9.70 -2.58 31.52
CA VAL A 210 10.99 -2.93 30.93
C VAL A 210 11.76 -3.83 31.90
N SER A 211 12.01 -5.07 31.52
CA SER A 211 12.92 -5.95 32.26
C SER A 211 14.33 -5.36 32.29
N GLN A 212 15.13 -5.59 33.35
CA GLN A 212 16.51 -5.09 33.42
C GLN A 212 17.43 -5.73 32.37
N ASP A 213 17.12 -6.95 31.97
CA ASP A 213 17.80 -7.73 30.94
C ASP A 213 16.75 -8.35 29.99
N PHE A 214 17.05 -9.48 29.35
CA PHE A 214 16.12 -10.21 28.49
C PHE A 214 15.31 -11.30 29.24
N THR A 215 15.39 -11.34 30.57
CA THR A 215 14.54 -12.19 31.43
C THR A 215 13.16 -11.56 31.50
N LEU A 216 12.15 -12.22 30.92
CA LEU A 216 10.79 -11.66 30.84
C LEU A 216 10.17 -11.50 32.23
N ILE A 217 9.44 -10.41 32.43
CA ILE A 217 8.71 -10.11 33.66
C ILE A 217 7.21 -9.92 33.38
N PRO A 218 6.32 -10.26 34.34
CA PRO A 218 4.88 -10.12 34.15
C PRO A 218 4.45 -8.70 33.79
N GLN A 219 3.68 -8.61 32.71
CA GLN A 219 3.06 -7.37 32.24
C GLN A 219 1.64 -7.21 32.81
N VAL A 220 1.04 -6.04 32.56
CA VAL A 220 -0.35 -5.75 32.94
C VAL A 220 -1.12 -5.24 31.73
N GLU A 221 -2.45 -5.33 31.79
CA GLU A 221 -3.34 -4.93 30.69
C GLU A 221 -2.99 -5.59 29.36
N ILE A 222 -2.68 -6.89 29.40
CA ILE A 222 -2.40 -7.67 28.20
C ILE A 222 -3.70 -7.81 27.40
N ARG A 223 -3.68 -7.39 26.13
CA ARG A 223 -4.87 -7.36 25.25
C ARG A 223 -4.50 -7.79 23.84
N GLN A 224 -5.47 -8.29 23.09
CA GLN A 224 -5.29 -8.76 21.71
C GLN A 224 -4.78 -7.64 20.80
N SER A 225 -5.32 -6.43 20.92
CA SER A 225 -4.80 -5.23 20.23
C SER A 225 -3.33 -5.00 20.43
N LEU A 226 -2.86 -5.11 21.67
CA LEU A 226 -1.48 -4.79 22.04
C LEU A 226 -0.55 -5.93 21.66
N THR A 227 -1.00 -7.18 21.74
CA THR A 227 -0.22 -8.31 21.23
C THR A 227 -0.10 -8.28 19.71
N ALA A 228 -1.18 -8.00 18.97
CA ALA A 228 -1.13 -7.81 17.52
C ALA A 228 -0.21 -6.64 17.15
N ALA A 229 -0.28 -5.53 17.89
CA ALA A 229 0.62 -4.38 17.75
C ALA A 229 2.10 -4.78 17.90
N GLY A 230 2.45 -5.42 19.02
CA GLY A 230 3.83 -5.80 19.34
C GLY A 230 4.39 -6.82 18.35
N LEU A 231 3.61 -7.83 17.96
CA LEU A 231 4.05 -8.84 17.00
C LEU A 231 4.15 -8.28 15.58
N GLY A 232 3.19 -7.47 15.15
CA GLY A 232 3.28 -6.77 13.86
C GLY A 232 4.53 -5.89 13.79
N SER A 233 4.85 -5.18 14.88
CA SER A 233 6.09 -4.40 14.98
C SER A 233 7.35 -5.28 14.93
N LEU A 234 7.38 -6.43 15.60
CA LEU A 234 8.53 -7.34 15.53
C LEU A 234 8.75 -7.89 14.13
N TYR A 235 7.70 -8.25 13.39
CA TYR A 235 7.85 -8.66 11.98
C TYR A 235 8.39 -7.53 11.10
N ILE A 236 7.85 -6.31 11.25
CA ILE A 236 8.33 -5.13 10.52
C ILE A 236 9.81 -4.88 10.79
N LEU A 237 10.19 -4.84 12.07
CA LEU A 237 11.57 -4.55 12.49
C LEU A 237 12.53 -5.66 12.04
N SER A 238 12.08 -6.92 12.04
CA SER A 238 12.87 -8.04 11.51
C SER A 238 13.19 -7.88 10.02
N ASP A 239 12.24 -7.43 9.20
CA ASP A 239 12.47 -7.13 7.78
C ASP A 239 13.38 -5.91 7.60
N LEU A 240 13.10 -4.79 8.29
CA LEU A 240 13.87 -3.55 8.19
C LEU A 240 15.34 -3.72 8.62
N LEU A 241 15.57 -4.45 9.71
CA LEU A 241 16.91 -4.76 10.23
C LEU A 241 17.55 -5.97 9.54
N ARG A 242 16.82 -6.63 8.62
CA ARG A 242 17.25 -7.83 7.87
C ARG A 242 17.69 -8.99 8.78
N LEU A 243 17.01 -9.20 9.91
CA LEU A 243 17.38 -10.23 10.89
C LEU A 243 17.13 -11.67 10.39
N ASP A 244 16.25 -11.83 9.39
CA ASP A 244 15.84 -13.13 8.84
C ASP A 244 16.66 -13.59 7.62
N LYS A 245 17.58 -12.75 7.09
CA LYS A 245 18.34 -13.06 5.88
C LYS A 245 19.81 -13.28 6.22
N PRO A 246 20.42 -14.44 5.89
CA PRO A 246 21.87 -14.55 5.92
C PRO A 246 22.47 -13.47 5.00
N ALA A 247 23.61 -12.90 5.39
CA ALA A 247 24.36 -12.00 4.53
C ALA A 247 24.57 -12.69 3.18
N ARG A 248 24.02 -12.12 2.11
CA ARG A 248 24.17 -12.66 0.75
C ARG A 248 25.66 -12.66 0.43
N GLU A 249 26.23 -13.82 0.07
CA GLU A 249 27.51 -13.85 -0.65
C GLU A 249 27.30 -13.14 -1.99
N GLU A 250 28.19 -12.17 -2.25
CA GLU A 250 28.12 -11.20 -3.35
C GLU A 250 28.61 -11.78 -4.68
N ASP A 251 28.28 -13.03 -4.99
CA ASP A 251 28.67 -13.64 -6.26
C ASP A 251 27.65 -13.29 -7.36
N GLY A 252 28.10 -12.55 -8.38
CA GLY A 252 27.36 -12.35 -9.64
C GLY A 252 27.01 -10.91 -10.03
N LEU A 253 27.70 -9.88 -9.53
CA LEU A 253 27.49 -8.51 -10.00
C LEU A 253 27.95 -8.35 -11.47
N PRO A 254 27.12 -7.79 -12.38
CA PRO A 254 27.54 -7.45 -13.73
C PRO A 254 28.75 -6.50 -13.74
N PRO A 255 29.67 -6.59 -14.72
CA PRO A 255 30.89 -5.76 -14.80
C PRO A 255 30.65 -4.23 -14.78
N ALA A 256 29.43 -3.79 -15.08
CA ALA A 256 29.03 -2.38 -15.10
C ALA A 256 28.75 -1.81 -13.69
N LEU A 257 28.55 -2.67 -12.68
CA LEU A 257 28.32 -2.24 -11.31
C LEU A 257 29.66 -2.22 -10.57
N LYS A 258 30.19 -1.02 -10.33
CA LYS A 258 31.27 -0.85 -9.36
C LYS A 258 30.66 -0.83 -7.97
N GLU A 259 31.14 -1.72 -7.11
CA GLU A 259 30.87 -1.64 -5.68
C GLU A 259 31.29 -0.25 -5.19
N VAL A 260 30.31 0.59 -4.85
CA VAL A 260 30.57 1.73 -3.98
C VAL A 260 30.81 1.08 -2.63
N LYS A 261 32.06 1.05 -2.18
CA LYS A 261 32.41 0.63 -0.81
C LYS A 261 31.38 1.27 0.11
N LYS A 262 30.59 0.45 0.81
CA LYS A 262 29.64 0.93 1.82
C LYS A 262 30.33 2.00 2.64
N ASP A 263 29.63 3.11 2.85
CA ASP A 263 30.10 4.10 3.81
C ASP A 263 30.39 3.33 5.12
N PRO A 264 31.64 3.31 5.62
CA PRO A 264 32.01 2.58 6.83
C PRO A 264 31.17 2.96 8.06
N SER A 265 30.35 4.02 7.94
CA SER A 265 29.39 4.52 8.90
C SER A 265 28.06 3.74 8.98
N GLU A 266 27.74 2.80 8.07
CA GLU A 266 26.52 1.99 8.20
C GLU A 266 26.60 1.07 9.42
N SER A 267 26.02 1.52 10.53
CA SER A 267 25.90 0.73 11.76
C SER A 267 25.10 -0.54 11.49
N LYS A 268 25.73 -1.70 11.75
CA LYS A 268 25.02 -2.97 11.78
C LYS A 268 24.10 -2.99 13.00
N SER A 269 22.90 -3.56 12.83
CA SER A 269 22.00 -3.80 13.96
C SER A 269 22.71 -4.61 15.05
N ARG A 270 22.46 -4.24 16.30
CA ARG A 270 22.95 -4.93 17.50
C ARG A 270 21.91 -5.86 18.13
N VAL A 271 20.76 -6.04 17.47
CA VAL A 271 19.71 -6.98 17.89
C VAL A 271 20.14 -8.42 17.58
N ASP A 272 19.99 -9.33 18.54
CA ASP A 272 20.14 -10.77 18.31
C ASP A 272 18.87 -11.33 17.61
N PRO A 273 18.96 -11.83 16.36
CA PRO A 273 17.82 -12.41 15.65
C PRO A 273 17.13 -13.54 16.42
N ARG A 274 17.88 -14.30 17.23
CA ARG A 274 17.32 -15.44 18.00
C ARG A 274 16.29 -14.97 19.02
N LEU A 275 16.52 -13.81 19.65
CA LEU A 275 15.58 -13.24 20.62
C LEU A 275 14.27 -12.81 19.93
N VAL A 276 14.37 -12.27 18.72
CA VAL A 276 13.19 -11.91 17.90
C VAL A 276 12.39 -13.15 17.52
N HIS A 277 13.05 -14.20 17.02
CA HIS A 277 12.37 -15.47 16.69
C HIS A 277 11.67 -16.10 17.90
N GLN A 278 12.33 -16.10 19.06
CA GLN A 278 11.73 -16.60 20.30
C GLN A 278 10.53 -15.76 20.74
N ALA A 279 10.60 -14.43 20.61
CA ALA A 279 9.50 -13.54 20.95
C ALA A 279 8.30 -13.73 20.02
N LEU A 280 8.54 -13.85 18.70
CA LEU A 280 7.51 -14.16 17.71
C LEU A 280 6.85 -15.51 18.00
N ALA A 281 7.63 -16.55 18.30
CA ALA A 281 7.09 -17.88 18.62
C ALA A 281 6.19 -17.88 19.86
N ARG A 282 6.60 -17.21 20.95
CA ARG A 282 5.77 -17.06 22.16
C ARG A 282 4.48 -16.30 21.87
N GLY A 283 4.59 -15.17 21.17
CA GLY A 283 3.43 -14.35 20.85
C GLY A 283 2.45 -15.03 19.91
N LEU A 284 2.93 -15.84 18.96
CA LEU A 284 2.07 -16.66 18.13
C LEU A 284 1.26 -17.66 18.97
N GLY A 285 1.91 -18.35 19.91
CA GLY A 285 1.23 -19.24 20.86
C GLY A 285 0.17 -18.51 21.68
N TRP A 286 0.48 -17.30 22.15
CA TRP A 286 -0.49 -16.46 22.87
C TRP A 286 -1.67 -16.06 21.99
N MET A 287 -1.43 -15.59 20.76
CA MET A 287 -2.48 -15.19 19.83
C MET A 287 -3.42 -16.36 19.48
N GLN A 288 -2.88 -17.57 19.33
CA GLN A 288 -3.69 -18.77 19.10
C GLN A 288 -4.56 -19.12 20.32
N ALA A 289 -4.02 -19.03 21.53
CA ALA A 289 -4.75 -19.35 22.76
C ALA A 289 -5.79 -18.28 23.16
N HIS A 290 -5.60 -17.03 22.73
CA HIS A 290 -6.41 -15.87 23.16
C HIS A 290 -7.11 -15.15 22.01
N TYR A 291 -7.24 -15.81 20.86
CA TYR A 291 -7.92 -15.24 19.69
C TYR A 291 -9.35 -14.82 20.02
N THR A 292 -9.68 -13.59 19.67
CA THR A 292 -11.05 -13.08 19.53
C THR A 292 -11.04 -12.04 18.42
N ILE A 293 -12.11 -11.97 17.64
CA ILE A 293 -12.30 -10.89 16.66
C ILE A 293 -12.90 -9.62 17.30
N ASN A 294 -13.55 -9.78 18.45
CA ASN A 294 -14.16 -8.69 19.20
C ASN A 294 -13.54 -8.62 20.60
N GLN A 295 -12.65 -7.64 20.81
CA GLN A 295 -12.05 -7.35 22.11
C GLN A 295 -12.85 -6.30 22.92
N GLY A 296 -14.00 -5.84 22.41
CA GLY A 296 -14.80 -4.79 23.01
C GLY A 296 -14.22 -3.40 22.77
N GLN A 297 -13.56 -2.81 23.75
CA GLN A 297 -13.03 -1.45 23.61
C GLN A 297 -11.90 -1.40 22.56
N SER A 298 -11.86 -0.32 21.78
CA SER A 298 -10.87 -0.11 20.73
C SER A 298 -10.82 -1.20 19.67
N ASN A 299 -11.97 -1.82 19.36
CA ASN A 299 -12.00 -2.94 18.42
C ASN A 299 -11.61 -2.55 16.99
N PHE A 300 -11.97 -1.36 16.51
CA PHE A 300 -11.60 -0.94 15.14
C PHE A 300 -10.08 -0.77 14.99
N TYR A 301 -9.46 -0.14 15.98
CA TYR A 301 -8.00 -0.07 16.08
C TYR A 301 -7.37 -1.47 16.12
N TYR A 302 -7.95 -2.39 16.90
CA TYR A 302 -7.51 -3.78 16.95
C TYR A 302 -7.61 -4.47 15.59
N LEU A 303 -8.74 -4.35 14.89
CA LEU A 303 -8.92 -4.96 13.57
C LEU A 303 -7.80 -4.53 12.62
N TYR A 304 -7.48 -3.23 12.56
CA TYR A 304 -6.38 -2.77 11.71
C TYR A 304 -5.01 -3.28 12.18
N ALA A 305 -4.75 -3.34 13.49
CA ALA A 305 -3.51 -3.93 14.02
C ALA A 305 -3.41 -5.44 13.73
N LEU A 306 -4.53 -6.16 13.77
CA LEU A 306 -4.64 -7.58 13.46
C LEU A 306 -4.37 -7.85 11.97
N GLU A 307 -4.98 -7.06 11.08
CA GLU A 307 -4.72 -7.11 9.63
C GLU A 307 -3.24 -6.86 9.31
N ARG A 308 -2.63 -5.87 9.97
CA ARG A 308 -1.21 -5.57 9.82
C ARG A 308 -0.33 -6.73 10.29
N TYR A 309 -0.57 -7.24 11.49
CA TYR A 309 0.15 -8.38 12.05
C TYR A 309 0.09 -9.59 11.11
N HIS A 310 -1.11 -9.97 10.66
CA HIS A 310 -1.26 -11.09 9.75
C HIS A 310 -0.61 -10.84 8.39
N SER A 311 -0.71 -9.63 7.84
CA SER A 311 -0.10 -9.33 6.53
C SER A 311 1.43 -9.40 6.57
N PHE A 312 2.07 -8.87 7.61
CA PHE A 312 3.52 -9.00 7.77
C PHE A 312 3.96 -10.43 8.09
N ARG A 313 3.16 -11.17 8.86
CA ARG A 313 3.40 -12.58 9.13
C ARG A 313 3.31 -13.43 7.85
N GLU A 314 2.25 -13.27 7.07
CA GLU A 314 2.06 -13.92 5.76
C GLU A 314 3.26 -13.63 4.85
N ALA A 315 3.73 -12.38 4.87
CA ALA A 315 4.88 -11.94 4.10
C ALA A 315 6.20 -12.60 4.54
N ALA A 316 6.46 -12.67 5.84
CA ALA A 316 7.68 -13.23 6.42
C ALA A 316 7.73 -14.77 6.34
N GLU A 317 6.60 -15.44 6.59
CA GLU A 317 6.50 -16.90 6.58
C GLU A 317 6.30 -17.48 5.16
N GLY A 318 6.00 -16.63 4.17
CA GLY A 318 5.73 -17.06 2.80
C GLY A 318 4.46 -17.92 2.67
N ARG A 319 3.53 -17.78 3.62
CA ARG A 319 2.28 -18.55 3.70
C ARG A 319 1.11 -17.57 3.81
N ALA A 320 0.35 -17.44 2.72
CA ALA A 320 -0.87 -16.65 2.69
C ALA A 320 -2.06 -17.56 2.40
N GLU A 321 -3.07 -17.51 3.27
CA GLU A 321 -4.37 -18.12 3.00
C GLU A 321 -5.21 -17.14 2.16
N ALA A 322 -5.94 -17.66 1.17
CA ALA A 322 -6.79 -16.83 0.32
C ALA A 322 -7.95 -16.21 1.11
N GLU A 323 -8.58 -17.00 1.98
CA GLU A 323 -9.76 -16.64 2.77
C GLU A 323 -9.53 -16.95 4.26
N PRO A 324 -8.63 -16.22 4.93
CA PRO A 324 -8.29 -16.56 6.31
C PRO A 324 -9.47 -16.31 7.25
N GLN A 325 -9.67 -17.20 8.22
CA GLN A 325 -10.81 -17.16 9.15
C GLN A 325 -10.92 -15.82 9.88
N TRP A 326 -9.79 -15.25 10.33
CA TRP A 326 -9.77 -13.98 11.06
C TRP A 326 -10.31 -12.80 10.24
N TYR A 327 -10.10 -12.83 8.92
CA TYR A 327 -10.62 -11.80 8.03
C TYR A 327 -12.13 -11.96 7.86
N SER A 328 -12.58 -13.19 7.63
CA SER A 328 -14.00 -13.51 7.50
C SER A 328 -14.79 -13.18 8.77
N ASP A 329 -14.22 -13.47 9.95
CA ASP A 329 -14.80 -13.09 11.25
C ASP A 329 -14.94 -11.56 11.37
N GLY A 330 -13.91 -10.82 10.96
CA GLY A 330 -13.92 -9.35 11.04
C GLY A 330 -14.90 -8.73 10.05
N VAL A 331 -15.01 -9.28 8.85
CA VAL A 331 -16.02 -8.89 7.87
C VAL A 331 -17.42 -9.11 8.43
N ALA A 332 -17.70 -10.27 9.01
CA ALA A 332 -18.99 -10.57 9.61
C ALA A 332 -19.32 -9.58 10.74
N LEU A 333 -18.37 -9.33 11.64
CA LEU A 333 -18.53 -8.34 12.71
C LEU A 333 -18.82 -6.93 12.18
N LEU A 334 -18.07 -6.47 11.18
CA LEU A 334 -18.22 -5.12 10.62
C LEU A 334 -19.55 -4.98 9.87
N LYS A 335 -19.99 -6.01 9.16
CA LYS A 335 -21.32 -6.06 8.52
C LYS A 335 -22.44 -5.90 9.55
N ASP A 336 -22.37 -6.68 10.62
CA ASP A 336 -23.43 -6.75 11.63
C ASP A 336 -23.53 -5.47 12.50
N THR A 337 -22.46 -4.68 12.54
CA THR A 337 -22.35 -3.51 13.42
C THR A 337 -22.31 -2.16 12.69
N GLN A 338 -22.35 -2.15 11.34
CA GLN A 338 -22.34 -0.91 10.57
C GLN A 338 -23.69 -0.18 10.64
N GLU A 339 -23.67 1.06 11.10
CA GLU A 339 -24.85 1.92 11.20
C GLU A 339 -25.37 2.33 9.81
N GLN A 340 -26.65 2.70 9.71
CA GLN A 340 -27.30 3.03 8.42
C GLN A 340 -26.56 4.11 7.62
N ASP A 341 -25.93 5.07 8.30
CA ASP A 341 -25.18 6.15 7.66
C ASP A 341 -23.80 5.74 7.13
N GLY A 342 -23.36 4.52 7.42
CA GLY A 342 -22.06 3.93 7.03
C GLY A 342 -21.00 3.97 8.12
N SER A 343 -21.28 4.60 9.25
CA SER A 343 -20.37 4.71 10.39
C SER A 343 -20.40 3.48 11.31
N TRP A 344 -19.53 3.49 12.32
CA TRP A 344 -19.59 2.55 13.44
C TRP A 344 -19.51 3.28 14.77
N LYS A 345 -20.25 2.78 15.76
CA LYS A 345 -20.18 3.29 17.13
C LYS A 345 -18.87 2.86 17.79
N SER A 346 -18.12 3.83 18.28
CA SER A 346 -16.94 3.61 19.13
C SER A 346 -17.03 4.46 20.38
N THR A 347 -16.59 3.87 21.49
CA THR A 347 -16.54 4.53 22.80
C THR A 347 -15.24 5.29 23.06
N ARG A 348 -14.19 5.09 22.25
CA ARG A 348 -12.86 5.66 22.53
C ARG A 348 -12.23 6.40 21.35
N GLU A 349 -12.32 5.86 20.14
CA GLU A 349 -11.69 6.48 18.96
C GLU A 349 -12.56 7.60 18.37
N GLY A 350 -13.88 7.51 18.53
CA GLY A 350 -14.86 8.29 17.78
C GLY A 350 -15.22 7.63 16.44
N PRO A 351 -16.32 8.07 15.79
CA PRO A 351 -16.86 7.38 14.62
C PRO A 351 -15.97 7.50 13.37
N VAL A 352 -15.27 8.63 13.19
CA VAL A 352 -14.42 8.87 12.01
C VAL A 352 -13.19 7.95 11.98
N PRO A 353 -12.32 7.89 13.01
CA PRO A 353 -11.21 6.95 12.98
C PRO A 353 -11.67 5.49 12.97
N SER A 354 -12.82 5.18 13.61
CA SER A 354 -13.39 3.84 13.61
C SER A 354 -13.77 3.38 12.19
N ALA A 355 -14.45 4.23 11.43
CA ALA A 355 -14.78 3.97 10.04
C ALA A 355 -13.52 3.83 9.17
N ALA A 356 -12.51 4.68 9.37
CA ALA A 356 -11.26 4.59 8.62
C ALA A 356 -10.47 3.30 8.95
N PHE A 357 -10.36 2.91 10.22
CA PHE A 357 -9.74 1.63 10.61
C PHE A 357 -10.51 0.42 10.08
N ALA A 358 -11.84 0.43 10.14
CA ALA A 358 -12.68 -0.60 9.56
C ALA A 358 -12.44 -0.72 8.05
N LEU A 359 -12.38 0.40 7.34
CA LEU A 359 -12.11 0.43 5.92
C LEU A 359 -10.72 -0.13 5.59
N LEU A 360 -9.67 0.28 6.31
CA LEU A 360 -8.32 -0.25 6.12
C LEU A 360 -8.23 -1.76 6.37
N PHE A 361 -8.96 -2.28 7.37
CA PHE A 361 -9.09 -3.72 7.62
C PHE A 361 -9.77 -4.43 6.45
N LEU A 362 -10.95 -3.97 6.03
CA LEU A 362 -11.73 -4.57 4.94
C LEU A 362 -10.94 -4.59 3.63
N LEU A 363 -10.14 -3.56 3.37
CA LEU A 363 -9.30 -3.46 2.18
C LEU A 363 -8.06 -4.34 2.20
N ARG A 364 -7.75 -5.02 3.33
CA ARG A 364 -6.43 -5.64 3.54
C ARG A 364 -5.30 -4.63 3.22
N SER A 365 -5.43 -3.42 3.77
CA SER A 365 -4.60 -2.26 3.40
C SER A 365 -3.10 -2.53 3.50
N THR A 366 -2.66 -3.18 4.58
CA THR A 366 -1.25 -3.51 4.79
C THR A 366 -0.78 -4.53 3.76
N LYS A 367 -1.59 -5.58 3.50
CA LYS A 367 -1.28 -6.55 2.44
C LYS A 367 -1.11 -5.87 1.09
N LYS A 368 -2.01 -4.95 0.71
CA LYS A 368 -1.87 -4.15 -0.51
C LYS A 368 -0.57 -3.33 -0.53
N SER A 369 -0.14 -2.72 0.59
CA SER A 369 1.17 -2.04 0.66
C SER A 369 2.32 -3.01 0.37
N ILE A 370 2.33 -4.16 1.06
CA ILE A 370 3.40 -5.16 0.93
C ILE A 370 3.45 -5.72 -0.49
N GLU A 371 2.29 -6.06 -1.05
CA GLU A 371 2.17 -6.57 -2.42
C GLU A 371 2.59 -5.52 -3.43
N ARG A 372 2.13 -4.26 -3.32
CA ARG A 372 2.60 -3.18 -4.20
C ARG A 372 4.13 -3.06 -4.19
N GLN A 373 4.77 -3.16 -3.02
CA GLN A 373 6.23 -3.15 -2.92
C GLN A 373 6.91 -4.41 -3.50
N ARG A 374 6.23 -5.56 -3.46
CA ARG A 374 6.69 -6.81 -4.12
C ARG A 374 6.42 -6.81 -5.62
N SER A 375 5.40 -6.10 -6.09
CA SER A 375 5.03 -5.93 -7.49
C SER A 375 5.90 -4.88 -8.17
N PHE A 376 6.37 -3.86 -7.42
CA PHE A 376 7.60 -3.12 -7.77
C PHE A 376 8.88 -3.96 -7.63
N GLY A 377 8.71 -5.27 -7.41
CA GLY A 377 9.75 -6.27 -7.35
C GLY A 377 10.63 -6.24 -8.58
N ASP A 378 11.90 -6.44 -8.30
CA ASP A 378 13.02 -6.40 -9.23
C ASP A 378 13.31 -5.05 -9.90
N GLY A 379 12.43 -4.05 -9.79
CA GLY A 379 12.52 -2.85 -10.62
C GLY A 379 12.68 -1.50 -9.96
N THR A 380 12.95 -1.41 -8.67
CA THR A 380 13.35 -0.14 -8.06
C THR A 380 14.29 -0.43 -6.90
N LEU A 381 15.57 -0.07 -7.04
CA LEU A 381 16.50 -0.16 -5.91
C LEU A 381 16.14 0.88 -4.86
N ILE A 382 15.32 0.49 -3.88
CA ILE A 382 15.24 1.17 -2.59
C ILE A 382 16.52 0.81 -1.82
N VAL A 383 17.21 1.83 -1.31
CA VAL A 383 18.41 1.69 -0.48
C VAL A 383 18.15 0.63 0.59
N GLY A 384 19.01 -0.40 0.64
CA GLY A 384 18.86 -1.45 1.64
C GLY A 384 17.96 -2.64 1.27
N ARG A 385 17.68 -2.93 -0.01
CA ARG A 385 17.13 -4.26 -0.42
C ARG A 385 17.97 -5.10 -1.39
N GLY A 386 19.09 -4.58 -1.87
CA GLY A 386 20.02 -5.32 -2.75
C GLY A 386 19.48 -5.54 -4.16
N LEU A 387 20.28 -6.12 -5.04
CA LEU A 387 19.92 -6.29 -6.45
C LEU A 387 18.88 -7.42 -6.65
N PRO A 388 18.00 -7.25 -7.66
CA PRO A 388 17.07 -8.25 -8.17
C PRO A 388 17.71 -9.61 -8.42
N ARG A 389 16.91 -10.69 -8.45
CA ARG A 389 17.41 -12.04 -8.78
C ARG A 389 17.88 -12.16 -10.23
N HIS A 390 17.43 -11.27 -11.10
CA HIS A 390 17.77 -11.24 -12.52
C HIS A 390 18.30 -9.85 -12.92
N THR A 391 19.63 -9.70 -12.94
CA THR A 391 20.33 -8.42 -13.17
C THR A 391 20.56 -8.06 -14.65
N ALA A 392 20.17 -8.94 -15.57
CA ALA A 392 20.46 -8.81 -17.01
C ALA A 392 19.62 -7.74 -17.76
N GLY A 393 18.73 -7.02 -17.06
CA GLY A 393 17.81 -6.05 -17.66
C GLY A 393 17.71 -4.70 -16.93
N LEU A 394 18.71 -4.32 -16.12
CA LEU A 394 18.65 -3.09 -15.32
C LEU A 394 19.00 -1.83 -16.14
N THR A 395 18.22 -0.76 -15.99
CA THR A 395 18.52 0.59 -16.53
C THR A 395 18.33 1.67 -15.46
N VAL A 396 18.91 2.85 -15.65
CA VAL A 396 18.81 3.98 -14.69
C VAL A 396 17.81 5.01 -15.22
N LEU A 397 16.69 5.16 -14.53
CA LEU A 397 15.65 6.13 -14.83
C LEU A 397 15.57 7.16 -13.69
N ARG A 398 15.96 8.41 -13.99
CA ARG A 398 15.91 9.56 -13.05
C ARG A 398 16.62 9.31 -11.71
N GLY A 399 17.74 8.58 -11.72
CA GLY A 399 18.52 8.28 -10.52
C GLY A 399 18.09 7.02 -9.77
N ASN A 400 17.00 6.37 -10.18
CA ASN A 400 16.58 5.06 -9.68
C ASN A 400 17.01 3.96 -10.66
N VAL A 401 17.50 2.84 -10.12
CA VAL A 401 17.77 1.64 -10.93
C VAL A 401 16.48 0.85 -11.05
N VAL A 402 16.03 0.65 -12.29
CA VAL A 402 14.82 -0.10 -12.61
C VAL A 402 15.12 -1.32 -13.47
N SER A 403 14.38 -2.40 -13.28
CA SER A 403 14.43 -3.59 -14.13
C SER A 403 13.48 -3.38 -15.28
N LYS A 404 13.93 -3.79 -16.47
CA LYS A 404 13.00 -4.16 -17.51
C LYS A 404 12.07 -5.25 -16.98
N PRO A 405 10.76 -5.17 -17.25
CA PRO A 405 9.78 -6.17 -16.82
C PRO A 405 10.16 -7.60 -17.22
N GLU A 406 9.54 -8.60 -16.58
CA GLU A 406 9.68 -10.04 -16.91
C GLU A 406 9.31 -10.39 -18.36
N LEU A 407 8.73 -9.44 -19.11
CA LEU A 407 8.70 -9.39 -20.56
C LEU A 407 10.13 -9.14 -21.08
N GLY A 408 11.02 -10.13 -20.93
CA GLY A 408 12.46 -10.08 -21.22
C GLY A 408 12.87 -9.75 -22.67
N SER A 409 11.93 -9.31 -23.51
CA SER A 409 12.14 -8.67 -24.80
C SER A 409 10.93 -7.82 -25.15
N LEU A 410 11.14 -6.65 -25.77
CA LEU A 410 10.09 -5.78 -26.33
C LEU A 410 9.11 -6.53 -27.25
N ASP A 411 9.55 -7.61 -27.89
CA ASP A 411 8.70 -8.49 -28.71
C ASP A 411 7.64 -9.22 -27.88
N LYS A 412 7.93 -9.55 -26.61
CA LYS A 412 6.95 -10.14 -25.68
C LYS A 412 5.96 -9.10 -25.19
N VAL A 413 6.42 -7.86 -24.96
CA VAL A 413 5.54 -6.72 -24.63
C VAL A 413 4.51 -6.57 -25.74
N LEU A 414 4.94 -6.52 -26.99
CA LEU A 414 4.03 -6.41 -28.13
C LEU A 414 3.12 -7.63 -28.30
N ALA A 415 3.61 -8.84 -28.06
CA ALA A 415 2.79 -10.05 -28.11
C ALA A 415 1.70 -10.08 -27.01
N ALA A 416 2.00 -9.56 -25.82
CA ALA A 416 1.02 -9.42 -24.74
C ALA A 416 -0.04 -8.35 -25.04
N LEU A 417 0.26 -7.38 -25.90
CA LEU A 417 -0.70 -6.37 -26.34
C LEU A 417 -1.70 -6.89 -27.38
N ASP A 418 -1.42 -8.02 -28.03
CA ASP A 418 -2.30 -8.66 -29.01
C ASP A 418 -3.46 -9.43 -28.39
N ASP A 419 -3.33 -9.81 -27.13
CA ASP A 419 -4.37 -10.53 -26.41
C ASP A 419 -5.06 -9.59 -25.41
N ALA A 420 -6.21 -9.06 -25.81
CA ALA A 420 -7.08 -8.23 -24.96
C ALA A 420 -7.60 -8.94 -23.70
N THR A 421 -7.39 -10.26 -23.60
CA THR A 421 -7.76 -11.08 -22.44
C THR A 421 -6.57 -11.51 -21.60
N SER A 422 -5.35 -11.15 -22.00
CA SER A 422 -4.14 -11.47 -21.26
C SER A 422 -4.10 -10.73 -19.92
N PRO A 423 -3.82 -11.42 -18.80
CA PRO A 423 -3.62 -10.77 -17.52
C PRO A 423 -2.41 -9.82 -17.51
N ASP A 424 -1.48 -10.00 -18.47
CA ASP A 424 -0.24 -9.23 -18.57
C ASP A 424 -0.39 -7.99 -19.46
N GLN A 425 -1.56 -7.76 -20.07
CA GLN A 425 -1.77 -6.66 -21.01
C GLN A 425 -1.62 -5.29 -20.34
N ALA A 426 -2.15 -5.12 -19.12
CA ALA A 426 -2.05 -3.87 -18.38
C ALA A 426 -0.59 -3.50 -18.07
N GLU A 427 0.22 -4.50 -17.71
CA GLU A 427 1.66 -4.34 -17.47
C GLU A 427 2.39 -4.00 -18.77
N ALA A 428 2.10 -4.69 -19.87
CA ALA A 428 2.70 -4.41 -21.17
C ALA A 428 2.42 -2.98 -21.67
N LEU A 429 1.22 -2.46 -21.40
CA LEU A 429 0.82 -1.09 -21.73
C LEU A 429 1.56 -0.03 -20.93
N GLU A 430 1.69 -0.24 -19.61
CA GLU A 430 2.43 0.66 -18.73
C GLU A 430 3.90 0.75 -19.14
N VAL A 431 4.50 -0.40 -19.45
CA VAL A 431 5.89 -0.51 -19.89
C VAL A 431 6.12 0.23 -21.19
N LEU A 432 5.25 0.00 -22.18
CA LEU A 432 5.31 0.68 -23.47
C LEU A 432 5.21 2.21 -23.33
N ALA A 433 4.33 2.69 -22.45
CA ALA A 433 4.13 4.10 -22.18
C ALA A 433 5.36 4.76 -21.53
N GLU A 434 6.05 4.06 -20.64
CA GLU A 434 7.18 4.59 -19.85
C GLU A 434 8.56 4.37 -20.50
N LEU A 435 8.64 3.79 -21.71
CA LEU A 435 9.92 3.51 -22.37
C LEU A 435 10.84 4.75 -22.50
N PRO A 436 12.14 4.66 -22.17
CA PRO A 436 13.15 5.67 -22.47
C PRO A 436 13.21 6.03 -23.97
N LEU A 437 13.69 7.23 -24.31
CA LEU A 437 13.73 7.73 -25.71
C LEU A 437 14.59 6.86 -26.64
N ASP A 438 15.68 6.32 -26.14
CA ASP A 438 16.61 5.43 -26.82
C ASP A 438 15.99 4.05 -27.08
N GLU A 439 15.33 3.47 -26.08
CA GLU A 439 14.67 2.16 -26.22
C GLU A 439 13.39 2.22 -27.07
N ALA A 440 12.64 3.32 -26.95
CA ALA A 440 11.50 3.60 -27.81
C ALA A 440 11.94 3.73 -29.29
N GLY A 441 13.16 4.21 -29.54
CA GLY A 441 13.72 4.32 -30.89
C GLY A 441 13.87 2.96 -31.58
N ASP A 442 14.43 1.97 -30.89
CA ASP A 442 14.61 0.60 -31.40
C ASP A 442 13.28 -0.12 -31.58
N LEU A 443 12.37 0.01 -30.62
CA LEU A 443 11.02 -0.55 -30.69
C LEU A 443 10.27 0.00 -31.91
N VAL A 444 10.18 1.32 -32.03
CA VAL A 444 9.45 1.98 -33.10
C VAL A 444 10.06 1.61 -34.46
N SER A 445 11.38 1.44 -34.55
CA SER A 445 12.03 1.02 -35.78
C SER A 445 11.68 -0.41 -36.20
N LYS A 446 11.49 -1.33 -35.24
CA LYS A 446 11.17 -2.74 -35.51
C LYS A 446 9.67 -2.98 -35.69
N HIS A 447 8.83 -2.18 -35.03
CA HIS A 447 7.41 -2.47 -34.83
C HIS A 447 6.47 -1.29 -35.11
N ALA A 448 6.90 -0.32 -35.93
CA ALA A 448 6.10 0.86 -36.29
C ALA A 448 4.67 0.52 -36.71
N LYS A 449 4.48 -0.44 -37.61
CA LYS A 449 3.14 -0.84 -38.09
C LYS A 449 2.24 -1.30 -36.94
N LYS A 450 2.80 -2.06 -36.00
CA LYS A 450 2.04 -2.60 -34.88
C LYS A 450 1.58 -1.51 -33.92
N LEU A 451 2.46 -0.55 -33.64
CA LEU A 451 2.11 0.63 -32.85
C LEU A 451 1.05 1.49 -33.56
N GLN A 452 1.08 1.59 -34.89
CA GLN A 452 0.05 2.29 -35.66
C GLN A 452 -1.32 1.61 -35.55
N GLU A 453 -1.38 0.27 -35.57
CA GLU A 453 -2.61 -0.50 -35.31
C GLU A 453 -3.15 -0.24 -33.89
N LEU A 454 -2.28 -0.29 -32.89
CA LEU A 454 -2.66 -0.05 -31.49
C LEU A 454 -3.17 1.37 -31.24
N ALA A 455 -2.64 2.36 -31.97
CA ALA A 455 -3.12 3.74 -31.92
C ALA A 455 -4.57 3.90 -32.41
N GLY A 456 -5.10 2.94 -33.17
CA GLY A 456 -6.50 2.88 -33.60
C GLY A 456 -7.37 1.88 -32.82
N SER A 457 -6.86 1.31 -31.72
CA SER A 457 -7.55 0.24 -30.99
C SER A 457 -8.71 0.76 -30.10
N ALA A 458 -9.60 -0.15 -29.69
CA ALA A 458 -10.74 0.19 -28.83
C ALA A 458 -10.31 0.60 -27.40
N SER A 459 -9.16 0.14 -26.89
CA SER A 459 -8.66 0.46 -25.56
C SER A 459 -7.99 1.84 -25.54
N PRO A 460 -8.46 2.80 -24.72
CA PRO A 460 -7.79 4.09 -24.52
C PRO A 460 -6.34 3.94 -24.05
N GLU A 461 -6.06 2.96 -23.19
CA GLU A 461 -4.73 2.70 -22.63
C GLU A 461 -3.75 2.23 -23.72
N ALA A 462 -4.21 1.37 -24.63
CA ALA A 462 -3.45 0.94 -25.80
C ALA A 462 -3.17 2.06 -26.78
N ARG A 463 -4.18 2.90 -27.08
CA ARG A 463 -3.98 4.07 -27.92
C ARG A 463 -2.97 5.04 -27.31
N LEU A 464 -3.08 5.32 -26.00
CA LEU A 464 -2.17 6.19 -25.27
C LEU A 464 -0.72 5.69 -25.33
N ALA A 465 -0.48 4.42 -25.01
CA ALA A 465 0.86 3.83 -25.02
C ALA A 465 1.49 3.86 -26.42
N ALA A 466 0.70 3.55 -27.46
CA ALA A 466 1.13 3.58 -28.84
C ALA A 466 1.47 4.99 -29.35
N VAL A 467 0.59 5.98 -29.10
CA VAL A 467 0.79 7.38 -29.48
C VAL A 467 2.04 7.95 -28.80
N ARG A 468 2.22 7.66 -27.51
CA ARG A 468 3.39 8.08 -26.76
C ARG A 468 4.69 7.45 -27.30
N ALA A 469 4.68 6.15 -27.64
CA ALA A 469 5.83 5.47 -28.23
C ALA A 469 6.20 6.07 -29.61
N LEU A 470 5.21 6.22 -30.50
CA LEU A 470 5.40 6.81 -31.83
C LEU A 470 5.91 8.26 -31.76
N GLY A 471 5.43 9.04 -30.79
CA GLY A 471 5.83 10.43 -30.58
C GLY A 471 7.22 10.64 -29.96
N LYS A 472 7.90 9.57 -29.50
CA LYS A 472 9.25 9.63 -28.92
C LYS A 472 10.36 9.63 -29.97
N LYS A 473 10.14 8.95 -31.12
CA LYS A 473 11.12 8.89 -32.22
C LYS A 473 10.87 10.02 -33.23
N ARG A 474 11.95 10.66 -33.69
CA ARG A 474 11.90 11.68 -34.75
C ARG A 474 11.79 11.05 -36.14
N ASP A 475 10.63 10.47 -36.43
CA ASP A 475 10.36 9.82 -37.71
C ASP A 475 9.10 10.43 -38.34
N LEU A 476 9.25 10.99 -39.54
CA LEU A 476 8.15 11.64 -40.26
C LEU A 476 7.06 10.65 -40.66
N ASN A 477 7.37 9.35 -40.76
CA ASN A 477 6.40 8.34 -41.16
C ASN A 477 5.29 8.11 -40.11
N HIS A 478 5.48 8.57 -38.87
CA HIS A 478 4.48 8.44 -37.80
C HIS A 478 3.60 9.68 -37.65
N VAL A 479 3.93 10.77 -38.35
CA VAL A 479 3.16 12.03 -38.29
C VAL A 479 1.69 11.83 -38.67
N PRO A 480 1.32 11.03 -39.69
CA PRO A 480 -0.09 10.76 -40.00
C PRO A 480 -0.86 10.15 -38.82
N THR A 481 -0.28 9.17 -38.14
CA THR A 481 -0.88 8.52 -36.96
C THR A 481 -1.04 9.48 -35.79
N LEU A 482 -0.07 10.37 -35.56
CA LEU A 482 -0.17 11.37 -34.50
C LEU A 482 -1.18 12.47 -34.84
N ILE A 483 -1.35 12.82 -36.13
CA ILE A 483 -2.40 13.74 -36.57
C ILE A 483 -3.78 13.10 -36.39
N TYR A 484 -3.93 11.82 -36.74
CA TYR A 484 -5.14 11.05 -36.46
C TYR A 484 -5.45 11.00 -34.96
N ALA A 485 -4.46 10.76 -34.10
CA ALA A 485 -4.65 10.75 -32.64
C ALA A 485 -5.07 12.11 -32.03
N LEU A 486 -5.01 13.21 -32.79
CA LEU A 486 -5.62 14.46 -32.35
C LEU A 486 -7.16 14.40 -32.38
N THR A 487 -7.78 13.48 -33.14
CA THR A 487 -9.25 13.30 -33.17
C THR A 487 -9.75 12.34 -32.09
N ASP A 488 -8.90 11.92 -31.16
CA ASP A 488 -9.28 10.97 -30.11
C ASP A 488 -10.31 11.59 -29.14
N PRO A 489 -11.34 10.85 -28.71
CA PRO A 489 -12.26 11.33 -27.67
C PRO A 489 -11.58 11.55 -26.30
N ASP A 490 -10.43 10.93 -26.03
CA ASP A 490 -9.69 11.10 -24.78
C ASP A 490 -8.71 12.30 -24.86
N PRO A 491 -8.90 13.34 -24.03
CA PRO A 491 -8.02 14.52 -24.01
C PRO A 491 -6.58 14.23 -23.58
N VAL A 492 -6.30 13.11 -22.90
CA VAL A 492 -4.93 12.68 -22.59
C VAL A 492 -4.20 12.30 -23.87
N ILE A 493 -4.83 11.53 -24.75
CA ILE A 493 -4.24 11.07 -26.02
C ILE A 493 -4.00 12.25 -26.96
N VAL A 494 -4.95 13.18 -27.04
CA VAL A 494 -4.82 14.43 -27.82
C VAL A 494 -3.59 15.24 -27.38
N ARG A 495 -3.33 15.34 -26.07
CA ARG A 495 -2.15 16.05 -25.53
C ARG A 495 -0.85 15.34 -25.88
N GLU A 496 -0.79 14.02 -25.75
CA GLU A 496 0.39 13.23 -26.12
C GLU A 496 0.69 13.32 -27.62
N ALA A 497 -0.35 13.23 -28.46
CA ALA A 497 -0.24 13.40 -29.91
C ALA A 497 0.32 14.78 -30.28
N ARG A 498 -0.23 15.85 -29.67
CA ARG A 498 0.24 17.22 -29.83
C ARG A 498 1.71 17.35 -29.47
N ASP A 499 2.13 16.80 -28.34
CA ASP A 499 3.49 16.93 -27.85
C ASP A 499 4.48 16.07 -28.65
N GLY A 500 4.04 14.92 -29.16
CA GLY A 500 4.75 14.13 -30.17
C GLY A 500 4.99 14.92 -31.45
N LEU A 501 3.96 15.57 -32.00
CA LEU A 501 4.06 16.41 -33.20
C LEU A 501 5.02 17.60 -33.01
N ARG A 502 4.97 18.27 -31.85
CA ARG A 502 5.93 19.32 -31.49
C ARG A 502 7.37 18.81 -31.47
N ARG A 503 7.59 17.60 -30.93
CA ARG A 503 8.91 16.97 -30.85
C ARG A 503 9.47 16.58 -32.21
N ILE A 504 8.65 15.96 -33.07
CA ILE A 504 9.06 15.51 -34.41
C ILE A 504 9.34 16.72 -35.32
N SER A 505 8.44 17.70 -35.32
CA SER A 505 8.57 18.90 -36.17
C SER A 505 9.63 19.90 -35.70
N ARG A 506 10.11 19.76 -34.46
CA ARG A 506 10.91 20.77 -33.72
C ARG A 506 10.21 22.14 -33.61
N LYS A 507 8.90 22.19 -33.81
CA LYS A 507 8.07 23.38 -33.55
C LYS A 507 7.58 23.30 -32.11
N PHE A 508 8.39 23.75 -31.16
CA PHE A 508 8.10 23.63 -29.72
C PHE A 508 6.77 24.29 -29.31
N GLN A 509 6.38 25.39 -29.95
CA GLN A 509 5.08 26.05 -29.73
C GLN A 509 3.93 25.38 -30.51
N GLY A 510 4.24 24.49 -31.46
CA GLY A 510 3.27 23.84 -32.34
C GLY A 510 2.41 24.84 -33.10
N PHE A 511 1.11 24.54 -33.19
CA PHE A 511 0.09 25.39 -33.82
C PHE A 511 -0.94 25.95 -32.83
N GLY A 512 -0.55 26.08 -31.55
CA GLY A 512 -1.35 26.76 -30.53
C GLY A 512 -2.51 25.96 -29.94
N LEU A 513 -2.50 24.62 -30.03
CA LEU A 513 -3.51 23.77 -29.40
C LEU A 513 -3.34 23.82 -27.86
N SER A 514 -4.35 24.30 -27.15
CA SER A 514 -4.38 24.39 -25.68
C SER A 514 -4.50 23.01 -25.03
N ASP A 515 -4.40 22.93 -23.69
CA ASP A 515 -4.54 21.65 -22.96
C ASP A 515 -5.99 21.15 -22.90
N ASN A 516 -6.96 22.04 -23.08
CA ASN A 516 -8.40 21.75 -23.15
C ASN A 516 -8.98 22.41 -24.41
N PRO A 517 -8.68 21.88 -25.61
CA PRO A 517 -9.08 22.52 -26.85
C PRO A 517 -10.56 22.36 -27.13
N THR A 518 -11.17 23.38 -27.70
CA THR A 518 -12.49 23.27 -28.34
C THR A 518 -12.39 22.45 -29.63
N GLU A 519 -13.50 21.87 -30.09
CA GLU A 519 -13.53 21.15 -31.38
C GLU A 519 -13.01 22.02 -32.54
N LEU A 520 -13.33 23.31 -32.53
CA LEU A 520 -12.91 24.25 -33.57
C LEU A 520 -11.38 24.47 -33.56
N GLU A 521 -10.77 24.59 -32.38
CA GLU A 521 -9.32 24.68 -32.22
C GLU A 521 -8.62 23.39 -32.66
N LEU A 522 -9.22 22.24 -32.36
CA LEU A 522 -8.71 20.92 -32.71
C LEU A 522 -8.69 20.71 -34.24
N HIS A 523 -9.82 20.99 -34.92
CA HIS A 523 -9.90 20.94 -36.39
C HIS A 523 -8.92 21.92 -37.05
N ALA A 524 -8.76 23.12 -36.48
CA ALA A 524 -7.80 24.10 -36.99
C ALA A 524 -6.35 23.63 -36.82
N ALA A 525 -6.01 22.99 -35.70
CA ALA A 525 -4.69 22.43 -35.45
C ALA A 525 -4.38 21.25 -36.38
N ILE A 526 -5.35 20.35 -36.59
CA ILE A 526 -5.23 19.22 -37.52
C ILE A 526 -4.91 19.72 -38.92
N ARG A 527 -5.68 20.66 -39.47
CA ARG A 527 -5.41 21.24 -40.80
C ARG A 527 -4.02 21.86 -40.92
N LYS A 528 -3.57 22.57 -39.88
CA LYS A 528 -2.22 23.16 -39.86
C LYS A 528 -1.12 22.10 -39.82
N TRP A 529 -1.31 21.02 -39.06
CA TRP A 529 -0.38 19.90 -39.02
C TRP A 529 -0.36 19.11 -40.33
N GLN A 530 -1.52 18.90 -40.97
CA GLN A 530 -1.61 18.27 -42.30
C GLN A 530 -0.89 19.11 -43.37
N ALA A 531 -1.15 20.43 -43.40
CA ALA A 531 -0.48 21.35 -44.33
C ALA A 531 1.03 21.41 -44.09
N TRP A 532 1.47 21.40 -42.83
CA TRP A 532 2.90 21.30 -42.50
C TRP A 532 3.50 19.98 -42.97
N TYR A 533 2.81 18.85 -42.77
CA TYR A 533 3.28 17.55 -43.20
C TYR A 533 3.42 17.47 -44.72
N LEU A 534 2.44 17.95 -45.48
CA LEU A 534 2.49 18.04 -46.96
C LEU A 534 3.63 18.95 -47.45
N ALA A 535 3.94 20.02 -46.73
CA ALA A 535 5.09 20.87 -47.07
C ALA A 535 6.44 20.14 -46.88
N VAL A 536 6.51 19.16 -45.97
CA VAL A 536 7.71 18.36 -45.69
C VAL A 536 7.74 17.06 -46.52
N ARG A 537 6.57 16.50 -46.85
CA ARG A 537 6.32 15.28 -47.65
C ARG A 537 5.29 15.59 -48.73
N PRO A 538 5.68 16.22 -49.86
CA PRO A 538 4.75 16.62 -50.92
C PRO A 538 4.05 15.46 -51.63
N ASP A 539 4.59 14.24 -51.46
CA ASP A 539 4.11 12.97 -52.00
C ASP A 539 3.11 12.25 -51.08
N ALA A 540 2.83 12.79 -49.88
CA ALA A 540 1.85 12.21 -48.98
C ALA A 540 0.42 12.55 -49.42
N GLU A 541 -0.47 11.56 -49.34
CA GLU A 541 -1.92 11.72 -49.54
C GLU A 541 -2.64 11.52 -48.20
N TRP A 542 -3.69 12.31 -47.97
CA TRP A 542 -4.60 12.11 -46.85
C TRP A 542 -5.85 11.43 -47.38
N GLU A 543 -6.30 10.35 -46.73
CA GLU A 543 -7.63 9.81 -46.98
C GLU A 543 -8.66 10.82 -46.43
N ASP A 544 -9.68 11.15 -47.24
CA ASP A 544 -10.75 12.11 -46.90
C ASP A 544 -11.64 11.64 -45.74
#